data_AF-A0A3B1BIK6-F1
#
_entry.id   AF-A0A3B1BIK6-F1
#
_cell.length_a   1.000
_cell.length_b   1.000
_cell.length_c   1.000
_cell.angle_alpha   90.00
_cell.angle_beta   90.00
_cell.angle_gamma   90.00
#
_symmetry.space_group_name_H-M   'P 1'
#
loop_
_entity.id
_entity.type
_entity.pdbx_description
1 polymer ?
#
loop_
_entity_poly.entity_id
_entity_poly.type
_entity_poly.pdbx_seq_one_letter_code
_entity_poly.pdbx_strand_id
1 'polypeptide(L)'
;MFRNMVTSLLEFERIHTTLPKAKELRGIAERMITLGKKGTLADRRRAASYVKSENALSKLFSVFSERYKERPGGYTRVFKLGVRNGDSAPMAMIELVDRDPNALQKKRIRRVAVKDEIQS
;
A
#
# COMPACT_ATOMS: atom_id res chain seq x y z
N MET A 1 -2.12 -14.32 5.75
CA MET A 1 -2.94 -13.10 5.88
C MET A 1 -2.20 -11.81 5.50
N PHE A 2 -1.11 -11.43 6.17
CA PHE A 2 -0.42 -10.13 5.96
C PHE A 2 0.12 -9.87 4.54
N ARG A 3 0.43 -10.93 3.77
CA ARG A 3 0.79 -10.83 2.34
C ARG A 3 -0.27 -10.07 1.51
N ASN A 4 -1.55 -10.37 1.73
CA ASN A 4 -2.63 -9.71 1.02
C ASN A 4 -2.73 -8.25 1.48
N MET A 5 -2.65 -7.98 2.79
CA MET A 5 -2.75 -6.61 3.31
C MET A 5 -1.61 -5.70 2.85
N VAL A 6 -0.36 -6.19 2.81
CA VAL A 6 0.76 -5.39 2.30
C VAL A 6 0.60 -5.14 0.79
N THR A 7 0.14 -6.15 0.05
CA THR A 7 -0.15 -5.99 -1.38
C THR A 7 -1.22 -4.92 -1.60
N SER A 8 -2.31 -4.96 -0.83
CA SER A 8 -3.36 -3.93 -0.88
C SER A 8 -2.84 -2.55 -0.45
N LEU A 9 -2.01 -2.47 0.59
CA LEU A 9 -1.41 -1.21 1.02
C LEU A 9 -0.51 -0.61 -0.06
N LEU A 10 0.31 -1.41 -0.73
CA LEU A 10 1.16 -0.95 -1.83
C LEU A 10 0.35 -0.57 -3.07
N GLU A 11 -0.76 -1.24 -3.33
CA GLU A 11 -1.60 -0.94 -4.50
C GLU A 11 -2.43 0.33 -4.30
N PHE A 12 -3.12 0.43 -3.17
CA PHE A 12 -4.09 1.50 -2.87
C PHE A 12 -3.52 2.63 -2.03
N GLU A 13 -2.32 2.47 -1.47
CA GLU A 13 -1.57 3.45 -0.67
C GLU A 13 -2.25 3.83 0.66
N ARG A 14 -3.45 3.30 0.93
CA ARG A 14 -4.24 3.49 2.15
C ARG A 14 -5.22 2.33 2.31
N ILE A 15 -5.29 1.74 3.51
CA ILE A 15 -6.25 0.69 3.85
C ILE A 15 -6.80 0.86 5.27
N HIS A 16 -7.99 0.32 5.50
CA HIS A 16 -8.65 0.26 6.81
C HIS A 16 -8.56 -1.16 7.36
N THR A 17 -8.21 -1.30 8.64
CA THR A 17 -8.09 -2.60 9.31
C THR A 17 -8.21 -2.42 10.83
N THR A 18 -7.99 -3.47 11.61
CA THR A 18 -7.94 -3.33 13.07
C THR A 18 -6.60 -2.77 13.53
N LEU A 19 -6.58 -2.05 14.64
CA LEU A 19 -5.39 -1.40 15.19
C LEU A 19 -4.21 -2.37 15.40
N PRO A 20 -4.39 -3.59 15.96
CA PRO A 20 -3.30 -4.55 16.07
C PRO A 20 -2.73 -4.92 14.70
N LYS A 21 -3.60 -5.21 13.72
CA LYS A 21 -3.18 -5.57 12.35
C LYS A 21 -2.45 -4.43 11.65
N ALA A 22 -2.90 -3.19 11.83
CA ALA A 22 -2.22 -2.01 11.29
C ALA A 22 -0.82 -1.84 11.91
N LYS A 23 -0.69 -2.02 13.23
CA LYS A 23 0.61 -1.91 13.92
C LYS A 23 1.61 -2.94 13.43
N GLU A 24 1.18 -4.19 13.25
CA GLU A 24 1.99 -5.28 12.70
C GLU A 24 2.36 -5.06 11.23
N LEU A 25 1.42 -4.55 10.43
CA LEU A 25 1.65 -4.32 9.01
C LEU A 25 2.79 -3.32 8.74
N ARG A 26 3.03 -2.36 9.64
CA ARG A 26 4.10 -1.36 9.50
C ARG A 26 5.46 -2.00 9.23
N GLY A 27 5.88 -2.97 10.04
CA GLY A 27 7.20 -3.59 9.90
C GLY A 27 7.35 -4.42 8.62
N ILE A 28 6.24 -4.93 8.08
CA ILE A 28 6.23 -5.66 6.81
C ILE A 28 6.32 -4.66 5.65
N ALA A 29 5.49 -3.62 5.65
CA ALA A 29 5.52 -2.57 4.64
C ALA A 29 6.87 -1.86 4.58
N GLU A 30 7.46 -1.57 5.75
CA GLU A 30 8.79 -0.95 5.88
C GLU A 30 9.87 -1.75 5.14
N ARG A 31 9.90 -3.06 5.38
CA ARG A 31 10.84 -3.98 4.72
C ARG A 31 10.61 -4.04 3.23
N MET A 32 9.35 -4.14 2.77
CA MET A 32 9.05 -4.19 1.33
C MET A 32 9.51 -2.92 0.61
N ILE A 33 9.22 -1.74 1.17
CA ILE A 33 9.63 -0.45 0.58
C ILE A 33 11.16 -0.33 0.58
N THR A 34 11.82 -0.81 1.63
CA THR A 34 13.29 -0.85 1.68
C THR A 34 13.89 -1.73 0.59
N LEU A 35 13.29 -2.89 0.29
CA LEU A 35 13.69 -3.72 -0.86
C LEU A 35 13.45 -2.99 -2.19
N GLY A 36 12.31 -2.30 -2.32
CA GLY A 36 11.97 -1.46 -3.45
C GLY A 36 13.03 -0.41 -3.77
N LYS A 37 13.51 0.30 -2.73
CA LYS A 37 14.57 1.30 -2.83
C LYS A 37 15.91 0.72 -3.30
N LYS A 38 16.30 -0.46 -2.80
CA LYS A 38 17.57 -1.11 -3.19
C LYS A 38 17.54 -1.65 -4.62
N GLY A 39 16.42 -2.22 -5.05
CA GLY A 39 16.13 -2.51 -6.45
C GLY A 39 16.92 -3.64 -7.12
N THR A 40 17.79 -4.36 -6.40
CA THR A 40 18.59 -5.46 -6.98
C THR A 40 17.72 -6.63 -7.45
N LEU A 41 18.25 -7.51 -8.31
CA LEU A 41 17.54 -8.71 -8.75
C LEU A 41 17.12 -9.60 -7.55
N ALA A 42 17.97 -9.72 -6.54
CA ALA A 42 17.66 -10.47 -5.33
C ALA A 42 16.56 -9.81 -4.50
N ASP A 43 16.52 -8.48 -4.44
CA ASP A 43 15.44 -7.73 -3.77
C ASP A 43 14.11 -7.91 -4.51
N ARG A 44 14.11 -7.85 -5.84
CA ARG A 44 12.93 -8.08 -6.69
C ARG A 44 12.34 -9.48 -6.48
N ARG A 45 13.18 -10.51 -6.47
CA ARG A 45 12.75 -11.91 -6.19
C ARG A 45 12.17 -12.04 -4.78
N ARG A 46 12.81 -11.44 -3.78
CA ARG A 46 12.31 -11.45 -2.39
C ARG A 46 10.96 -10.74 -2.26
N ALA A 47 10.81 -9.56 -2.86
CA ALA A 47 9.55 -8.83 -2.86
C ALA A 47 8.44 -9.62 -3.58
N ALA A 48 8.74 -10.23 -4.74
CA ALA A 48 7.79 -11.02 -5.52
C ALA A 48 7.29 -12.27 -4.80
N SER A 49 8.11 -12.87 -3.92
CA SER A 49 7.67 -14.00 -3.09
C SER A 49 6.55 -13.65 -2.08
N TYR A 50 6.38 -12.36 -1.79
CA TYR A 50 5.50 -11.87 -0.72
C TYR A 50 4.37 -10.97 -1.22
N VAL A 51 4.66 -10.09 -2.18
CA VAL A 51 3.70 -9.19 -2.83
C VAL A 51 3.12 -9.89 -4.06
N LYS A 52 1.81 -10.09 -4.08
CA LYS A 52 1.14 -10.95 -5.07
C LYS A 52 0.71 -10.23 -6.36
N SER A 53 0.58 -8.91 -6.33
CA SER A 53 0.09 -8.10 -7.45
C SER A 53 1.27 -7.54 -8.24
N GLU A 54 1.30 -7.79 -9.55
CA GLU A 54 2.31 -7.22 -10.45
C GLU A 54 2.27 -5.69 -10.44
N ASN A 55 1.07 -5.10 -10.33
CA ASN A 55 0.92 -3.65 -10.23
C ASN A 55 1.55 -3.11 -8.93
N ALA A 56 1.31 -3.78 -7.81
CA ALA A 56 1.92 -3.42 -6.53
C ALA A 56 3.45 -3.57 -6.57
N LEU A 57 3.97 -4.64 -7.19
CA LEU A 57 5.41 -4.84 -7.41
C LEU A 57 6.01 -3.76 -8.32
N SER A 58 5.35 -3.44 -9.43
CA SER A 58 5.79 -2.40 -10.36
C SER A 58 5.87 -1.06 -9.65
N LYS A 59 4.83 -0.66 -8.89
CA LYS A 59 4.85 0.57 -8.06
C LYS A 59 5.98 0.57 -7.04
N LEU A 60 6.26 -0.57 -6.42
CA LEU A 60 7.30 -0.71 -5.40
C LEU A 60 8.69 -0.34 -5.92
N PHE A 61 9.02 -0.78 -7.14
CA PHE A 61 10.32 -0.56 -7.76
C PHE A 61 10.39 0.67 -8.69
N SER A 62 9.29 1.43 -8.83
CA SER A 62 9.23 2.65 -9.64
C SER A 62 8.81 3.86 -8.80
N VAL A 63 7.52 3.95 -8.49
CA VAL A 63 6.93 5.10 -7.78
C VAL A 63 7.48 5.22 -6.36
N PHE A 64 7.54 4.11 -5.62
CA PHE A 64 7.93 4.15 -4.20
C PHE A 64 9.43 4.19 -3.99
N SER A 65 10.23 3.60 -4.89
CA SER A 65 11.69 3.73 -4.86
C SER A 65 12.11 5.19 -5.02
N GLU A 66 11.51 5.91 -5.97
CA GLU A 66 11.78 7.33 -6.19
C GLU A 66 11.20 8.20 -5.06
N ARG A 67 9.91 8.01 -4.72
CA ARG A 67 9.23 8.80 -3.67
C ARG A 67 9.98 8.77 -2.33
N TYR A 68 10.57 7.62 -1.98
CA TYR A 68 11.22 7.44 -0.69
C TYR A 68 12.73 7.39 -0.76
N LYS A 69 13.36 7.76 -1.88
CA LYS A 69 14.81 7.69 -2.10
C LYS A 69 15.61 8.28 -0.93
N GLU A 70 15.29 9.51 -0.54
CA GLU A 70 15.97 10.25 0.53
C GLU A 70 15.43 9.96 1.95
N ARG A 71 14.32 9.23 2.08
CA ARG A 71 13.71 8.92 3.39
C ARG A 71 14.37 7.69 4.00
N PRO A 72 15.02 7.77 5.19
CA PRO A 72 15.71 6.62 5.79
C PRO A 72 14.78 5.58 6.42
N GLY A 73 13.49 5.90 6.59
CA GLY A 73 12.48 4.99 7.11
C GLY A 73 11.18 5.71 7.47
N GLY A 74 10.26 4.98 8.09
CA GLY A 74 8.95 5.49 8.50
C GLY A 74 8.08 5.81 7.28
N TYR A 75 7.86 4.81 6.42
CA TYR A 75 7.10 4.99 5.18
C TYR A 75 5.57 4.91 5.37
N THR A 76 5.12 4.56 6.57
CA THR A 76 3.70 4.38 6.89
C THR A 76 3.26 5.24 8.07
N ARG A 77 2.01 5.71 8.05
CA ARG A 77 1.31 6.31 9.20
C ARG A 77 0.13 5.46 9.60
N VAL A 78 -0.13 5.36 10.90
CA VAL A 78 -1.30 4.67 11.45
C VAL A 78 -2.13 5.68 12.23
N PHE A 79 -3.38 5.86 11.81
CA PHE A 79 -4.37 6.67 12.48
C PHE A 79 -5.37 5.77 13.18
N LYS A 80 -5.62 6.02 14.47
CA LYS A 80 -6.73 5.40 15.19
C LYS A 80 -8.03 6.03 14.69
N LEU A 81 -9.04 5.21 14.46
CA LEU A 81 -10.35 5.70 14.01
C LEU A 81 -11.38 5.65 15.12
N GLY A 82 -11.65 4.45 15.64
CA GLY A 82 -12.71 4.18 16.61
C GLY A 82 -12.84 2.68 16.81
N VAL A 83 -13.99 2.20 17.27
CA VAL A 83 -14.28 0.76 17.38
C VAL A 83 -15.24 0.33 16.27
N ARG A 84 -15.15 -0.93 15.87
CA ARG A 84 -16.08 -1.54 14.92
C ARG A 84 -17.37 -1.94 15.65
N ASN A 85 -18.51 -1.66 15.01
CA ASN A 85 -19.81 -2.08 15.53
C ASN A 85 -19.95 -3.60 15.48
N GLY A 86 -20.49 -4.17 16.56
CA GLY A 86 -20.72 -5.62 16.70
C GLY A 86 -19.70 -6.30 17.59
N ASP A 87 -18.41 -6.18 17.29
CA ASP A 87 -17.33 -6.84 18.05
C ASP A 87 -16.44 -5.88 18.85
N SER A 88 -16.75 -4.58 18.84
CA SER A 88 -15.99 -3.52 19.52
C SER A 88 -14.49 -3.52 19.20
N ALA A 89 -14.08 -4.10 18.07
CA ALA A 89 -12.67 -4.21 17.72
C ALA A 89 -12.10 -2.82 17.41
N PRO A 90 -10.94 -2.43 17.98
CA PRO A 90 -10.33 -1.14 17.69
C PRO A 90 -9.89 -1.09 16.23
N MET A 91 -10.36 -0.09 15.51
CA MET A 91 -10.11 0.15 14.10
C MET A 91 -9.01 1.19 13.91
N ALA A 92 -8.24 1.00 12.84
CA ALA A 92 -7.21 1.91 12.43
C ALA A 92 -7.12 1.98 10.91
N MET A 93 -6.57 3.08 10.46
CA MET A 93 -6.24 3.32 9.07
C MET A 93 -4.74 3.40 8.94
N ILE A 94 -4.17 2.64 8.01
CA ILE A 94 -2.76 2.71 7.68
C ILE A 94 -2.60 3.25 6.26
N GLU A 95 -1.71 4.22 6.10
CA GLU A 95 -1.42 4.86 4.82
C GLU A 95 0.07 5.02 4.59
N LEU A 96 0.44 5.10 3.31
CA LEU A 96 1.77 5.48 2.88
C LEU A 96 1.98 7.00 3.06
N VAL A 97 3.16 7.38 3.55
CA VAL A 97 3.56 8.77 3.71
C VAL A 97 3.73 9.43 2.34
N ASP A 98 3.42 10.72 2.21
CA ASP A 98 3.56 11.48 0.96
C ASP A 98 2.77 10.87 -0.23
N ARG A 99 1.69 10.13 0.07
CA ARG A 99 0.76 9.62 -0.95
C ARG A 99 0.05 10.77 -1.67
N ASP A 100 -0.22 10.58 -2.97
CA ASP A 100 -1.08 11.52 -3.72
C ASP A 100 -2.52 11.41 -3.18
N PRO A 101 -3.08 12.47 -2.57
CA PRO A 101 -4.46 12.45 -2.05
C PRO A 101 -5.48 12.20 -3.17
N ASN A 102 -5.16 12.56 -4.41
CA ASN A 102 -6.04 12.44 -5.58
C ASN A 102 -5.89 11.11 -6.31
N ALA A 103 -4.99 10.21 -5.88
CA ALA A 103 -4.76 8.93 -6.56
C ALA A 103 -6.03 8.06 -6.67
N LEU A 104 -6.87 8.04 -5.63
CA LEU A 104 -8.14 7.30 -5.62
C LEU A 104 -9.16 7.94 -6.59
N GLN A 105 -9.19 9.27 -6.66
CA GLN A 105 -10.07 10.02 -7.56
C GLN A 105 -9.67 9.78 -9.02
N LYS A 106 -8.37 9.83 -9.34
CA LYS A 106 -7.82 9.49 -10.67
C LYS A 106 -8.16 8.04 -11.07
N LYS A 107 -8.02 7.06 -10.17
CA LYS A 107 -8.37 5.64 -10.44
C LYS A 107 -9.89 5.44 -10.63
N ARG A 108 -10.73 6.26 -9.99
CA ARG A 108 -12.19 6.24 -10.19
C ARG A 108 -12.55 6.84 -11.55
N ILE A 109 -12.01 8.01 -11.89
CA ILE A 109 -12.23 8.68 -13.18
C ILE A 109 -11.81 7.77 -14.33
N ARG A 110 -10.61 7.17 -14.27
CA ARG A 110 -10.15 6.21 -15.28
C ARG A 110 -11.10 5.01 -15.45
N ARG A 111 -11.66 4.48 -14.35
CA ARG A 111 -12.61 3.36 -14.41
C ARG A 111 -13.97 3.75 -15.01
N VAL A 112 -14.38 5.01 -14.85
CA VAL A 112 -15.61 5.52 -15.47
C VAL A 112 -15.39 5.71 -16.97
N ALA A 113 -14.30 6.40 -17.36
CA ALA A 113 -13.94 6.62 -18.77
C ALA A 113 -13.82 5.32 -19.58
N VAL A 114 -13.15 4.29 -19.02
CA VAL A 114 -13.02 2.99 -19.70
C VAL A 114 -14.37 2.28 -19.87
N LYS A 115 -15.33 2.48 -18.96
CA LYS A 115 -16.68 1.90 -19.12
C LYS A 115 -17.46 2.59 -20.23
N ASP A 116 -17.36 3.92 -20.30
CA ASP A 116 -18.02 4.73 -21.32
C ASP A 116 -17.49 4.39 -22.73
N GLU A 117 -16.18 4.13 -22.86
CA GLU A 117 -15.54 3.68 -24.11
C GLU A 117 -15.96 2.26 -24.55
N ILE A 118 -16.29 1.36 -23.63
CA ILE A 118 -16.71 -0.02 -23.95
C ILE A 118 -18.20 -0.09 -24.32
N GLN A 119 -18.99 0.91 -23.92
CA GLN A 119 -20.44 0.99 -24.18
C GLN A 119 -20.80 1.84 -25.41
N SER A 120 -19.81 2.40 -26.10
CA SER A 120 -19.95 3.16 -27.35
C SER A 120 -19.48 2.33 -28.54
#